data_AF-A0A7S1JC07-F1
#
_entry.id   AF-A0A7S1JC07-F1
#
_cell.length_a   1.000
_cell.length_b   1.000
_cell.length_c   1.000
_cell.angle_alpha   90.00
_cell.angle_beta   90.00
_cell.angle_gamma   90.00
#
_symmetry.space_group_name_H-M   'P 1'
#
loop_
_entity.id
_entity.type
_entity.pdbx_description
1 polymer ?
#
loop_
_entity_poly.entity_id
_entity_poly.type
_entity_poly.pdbx_seq_one_letter_code
_entity_poly.pdbx_strand_id
1 'polypeptide(L)'
;RNMKDKVTVASKCAELVKEALVAEGHKIDSTIFEEFSATTQRKFNNPRLYAAVTPLFRDSSWAEDHNVSERDVYTSLGRAIDECPPYARIMLSPGEFREAVVVSKPLYICTSPSASEPTIIIGPDGKDALTFLDGCQGATIQGVTVQESNTSVGVTVKAGNPVFHKVHISSMHVQGKSSPSVLKSSVNTLKVEDAAGGTYASSTFESPESVAVTVRSTGHSAFVMNTIGPGTSGSLLVSGKGCNPRF
;
A
#
# COMPACT_ATOMS: atom_id res chain seq x y z
N ARG A 1 7.75 -23.14 10.94
CA ARG A 1 6.94 -22.30 11.85
C ARG A 1 5.71 -23.09 12.26
N ASN A 2 5.42 -23.12 13.56
CA ASN A 2 4.54 -24.08 14.21
C ASN A 2 3.07 -23.82 13.82
N MET A 3 2.27 -24.87 13.64
CA MET A 3 0.86 -24.75 13.21
C MET A 3 0.02 -23.93 14.21
N LYS A 4 0.45 -23.89 15.47
CA LYS A 4 -0.15 -23.08 16.55
C LYS A 4 -0.12 -21.57 16.27
N ASP A 5 0.92 -21.05 15.60
CA ASP A 5 1.05 -19.60 15.38
C ASP A 5 0.05 -19.07 14.34
N LYS A 6 -0.35 -19.91 13.37
CA LYS A 6 -1.28 -19.52 12.29
C LYS A 6 -2.73 -19.38 12.77
N VAL A 7 -3.14 -20.24 13.69
CA VAL A 7 -4.50 -20.21 14.28
C VAL A 7 -4.69 -18.93 15.09
N THR A 8 -3.65 -18.48 15.78
CA THR A 8 -3.68 -17.26 16.60
C THR A 8 -3.85 -15.99 15.75
N VAL A 9 -3.19 -15.90 14.59
CA VAL A 9 -3.30 -14.72 13.72
C VAL A 9 -4.68 -14.59 13.10
N ALA A 10 -5.23 -15.68 12.55
CA ALA A 10 -6.55 -15.65 11.93
C ALA A 10 -7.66 -15.31 12.95
N SER A 11 -7.58 -15.86 14.16
CA SER A 11 -8.51 -15.52 15.24
C SER A 11 -8.41 -14.05 15.64
N LYS A 12 -7.20 -13.48 15.68
CA LYS A 12 -6.98 -12.08 16.05
C LYS A 12 -7.42 -11.11 14.95
N CYS A 13 -7.26 -11.48 13.68
CA CYS A 13 -7.81 -10.71 12.56
C CYS A 13 -9.35 -10.67 12.59
N ALA A 14 -10.00 -11.80 12.91
CA ALA A 14 -11.45 -11.83 13.05
C ALA A 14 -11.90 -10.86 14.15
N GLU A 15 -11.29 -10.91 15.34
CA GLU A 15 -11.62 -10.02 16.45
C GLU A 15 -11.38 -8.54 16.11
N LEU A 16 -10.28 -8.18 15.44
CA LEU A 16 -10.04 -6.79 15.02
C LEU A 16 -11.09 -6.28 14.01
N VAL A 17 -11.56 -7.14 13.10
CA VAL A 17 -12.66 -6.80 12.17
C VAL A 17 -13.97 -6.61 12.94
N LYS A 18 -14.22 -7.44 13.95
CA LYS A 18 -15.39 -7.30 14.84
C LYS A 18 -15.38 -5.98 15.58
N GLU A 19 -14.24 -5.65 16.20
CA GLU A 19 -14.07 -4.41 16.96
C GLU A 19 -14.27 -3.17 16.08
N ALA A 20 -13.71 -3.17 14.86
CA ALA A 20 -13.88 -2.08 13.91
C ALA A 20 -15.35 -1.88 13.51
N LEU A 21 -16.06 -2.98 13.17
CA LEU A 21 -17.47 -2.92 12.80
C LEU A 21 -18.38 -2.47 13.95
N VAL A 22 -18.07 -2.90 15.19
CA VAL A 22 -18.79 -2.43 16.39
C VAL A 22 -18.51 -0.95 16.65
N ALA A 23 -17.28 -0.48 16.49
CA ALA A 23 -16.91 0.92 16.65
C ALA A 23 -17.63 1.84 15.65
N GLU A 24 -17.95 1.34 14.46
CA GLU A 24 -18.74 2.01 13.43
C GLU A 24 -20.27 1.90 13.65
N GLY A 25 -20.71 1.28 14.75
CA GLY A 25 -22.12 1.18 15.15
C GLY A 25 -22.90 0.05 14.47
N HIS A 26 -22.23 -0.86 13.76
CA HIS A 26 -22.89 -2.00 13.15
C HIS A 26 -23.24 -3.07 14.18
N LYS A 27 -24.47 -3.60 14.13
CA LYS A 27 -24.84 -4.81 14.86
C LYS A 27 -24.34 -6.02 14.10
N ILE A 28 -23.45 -6.79 14.71
CA ILE A 28 -22.89 -8.01 14.13
C ILE A 28 -23.71 -9.20 14.61
N ASP A 29 -24.28 -9.93 13.66
CA ASP A 29 -24.87 -11.24 13.92
C ASP A 29 -23.75 -12.24 14.25
N SER A 30 -23.80 -12.86 15.43
CA SER A 30 -22.77 -13.78 15.91
C SER A 30 -22.59 -14.99 15.00
N THR A 31 -23.66 -15.46 14.37
CA THR A 31 -23.65 -16.61 13.46
C THR A 31 -22.91 -16.30 12.16
N ILE A 32 -23.12 -15.11 11.60
CA ILE A 32 -22.41 -14.63 10.40
C ILE A 32 -20.93 -14.40 10.70
N PHE A 33 -20.60 -13.91 11.90
CA PHE A 33 -19.23 -13.69 12.31
C PHE A 33 -18.45 -14.99 12.52
N GLU A 34 -19.08 -16.03 13.07
CA GLU A 34 -18.48 -17.35 13.19
C GLU A 34 -18.18 -17.98 11.82
N GLU A 35 -19.09 -17.85 10.85
CA GLU A 35 -18.85 -18.29 9.47
C GLU A 35 -17.72 -17.50 8.79
N PHE A 36 -17.65 -16.19 9.02
CA PHE A 36 -16.56 -15.34 8.56
C PHE A 36 -15.22 -15.75 9.18
N SER A 37 -15.18 -16.01 10.49
CA SER A 37 -13.99 -16.45 11.21
C SER A 37 -13.51 -17.81 10.69
N ALA A 38 -14.42 -18.78 10.53
CA ALA A 38 -14.10 -20.10 9.96
C ALA A 38 -13.59 -20.01 8.51
N THR A 39 -14.19 -19.14 7.70
CA THR A 39 -13.75 -18.91 6.31
C THR A 39 -12.40 -18.21 6.25
N THR A 40 -12.15 -17.26 7.15
CA THR A 40 -10.88 -16.55 7.30
C THR A 40 -9.78 -17.51 7.74
N GLN A 41 -10.02 -18.36 8.73
CA GLN A 41 -9.10 -19.43 9.13
C GLN A 41 -8.76 -20.37 7.96
N ARG A 42 -9.74 -20.79 7.16
CA ARG A 42 -9.51 -21.60 5.95
C ARG A 42 -8.66 -20.87 4.91
N LYS A 43 -8.88 -19.57 4.69
CA LYS A 43 -8.09 -18.75 3.75
C LYS A 43 -6.68 -18.46 4.24
N PHE A 44 -6.46 -18.31 5.55
CA PHE A 44 -5.12 -18.14 6.15
C PHE A 44 -4.27 -19.43 6.14
N ASN A 45 -4.88 -20.59 5.89
CA ASN A 45 -4.14 -21.82 5.56
C ASN A 45 -3.56 -21.81 4.14
N ASN A 46 -3.94 -20.84 3.29
CA ASN A 46 -3.28 -20.60 2.00
C ASN A 46 -1.99 -19.77 2.22
N PRO A 47 -0.79 -20.32 1.95
CA PRO A 47 0.48 -19.64 2.22
C PRO A 47 0.64 -18.30 1.49
N ARG A 48 0.01 -18.14 0.32
CA ARG A 48 0.09 -16.93 -0.51
C ARG A 48 -0.75 -15.79 0.07
N LEU A 49 -1.94 -16.10 0.57
CA LEU A 49 -2.80 -15.13 1.24
C LEU A 49 -2.21 -14.74 2.59
N TYR A 50 -1.73 -15.72 3.38
CA TYR A 50 -1.03 -15.46 4.64
C TYR A 50 0.12 -14.44 4.46
N ALA A 51 0.99 -14.64 3.46
CA ALA A 51 2.09 -13.72 3.17
C ALA A 51 1.62 -12.31 2.76
N ALA A 52 0.48 -12.18 2.08
CA ALA A 52 -0.07 -10.90 1.64
C ALA A 52 -0.74 -10.09 2.76
N VAL A 53 -1.36 -10.74 3.76
CA VAL A 53 -2.04 -10.05 4.88
C VAL A 53 -1.20 -9.93 6.15
N THR A 54 -0.16 -10.74 6.34
CA THR A 54 0.73 -10.66 7.52
C THR A 54 1.32 -9.25 7.76
N PRO A 55 1.70 -8.45 6.73
CA PRO A 55 2.18 -7.09 6.94
C PRO A 55 1.10 -6.11 7.41
N LEU A 56 -0.18 -6.35 7.08
CA LEU A 56 -1.30 -5.44 7.37
C LEU A 56 -1.81 -5.53 8.82
N PHE A 57 -1.58 -6.67 9.50
CA PHE A 57 -2.06 -6.94 10.85
C PHE A 57 -0.94 -7.01 11.90
N ARG A 58 0.30 -6.70 11.53
CA ARG A 58 1.38 -6.48 12.50
C ARG A 58 1.20 -5.09 13.11
N ASP A 59 0.26 -5.03 14.04
CA ASP A 59 0.15 -3.93 14.99
C ASP A 59 1.50 -3.72 15.69
N SER A 60 1.80 -2.47 15.99
CA SER A 60 3.10 -1.92 16.44
C SER A 60 3.68 -2.51 17.75
N SER A 61 3.05 -3.52 18.35
CA SER A 61 3.37 -4.09 19.66
C SER A 61 4.31 -5.31 19.64
N TRP A 62 4.75 -5.80 18.48
CA TRP A 62 5.71 -6.91 18.37
C TRP A 62 7.15 -6.48 18.02
N ALA A 63 7.44 -5.18 18.08
CA ALA A 63 8.80 -4.67 17.92
C ALA A 63 9.63 -4.73 19.22
N GLU A 64 9.31 -5.66 20.12
CA GLU A 64 10.18 -5.97 21.25
C GLU A 64 11.13 -7.12 20.83
N ASP A 65 12.42 -6.83 20.98
CA ASP A 65 13.55 -7.76 21.00
C ASP A 65 13.99 -8.42 19.69
N HIS A 66 14.19 -7.62 18.64
CA HIS A 66 15.44 -7.75 17.89
C HIS A 66 16.30 -6.54 18.24
N ASN A 67 17.11 -6.73 19.27
CA ASN A 67 18.13 -5.82 19.76
C ASN A 67 19.20 -5.64 18.66
N VAL A 68 18.86 -4.86 17.63
CA VAL A 68 19.84 -4.30 16.69
C VAL A 68 20.43 -3.10 17.41
N SER A 69 21.58 -3.34 18.03
CA SER A 69 22.49 -2.32 18.51
C SER A 69 22.74 -1.30 17.41
N GLU A 70 22.58 -0.02 17.74
CA GLU A 70 22.76 1.16 16.87
C GLU A 70 21.71 1.30 15.76
N ARG A 71 20.85 2.32 15.93
CA ARG A 71 19.99 2.80 14.84
C ARG A 71 20.91 3.45 13.82
N ASP A 72 21.24 2.76 12.74
CA ASP A 72 21.93 3.37 11.61
C ASP A 72 21.07 4.56 11.12
N VAL A 73 21.62 5.76 11.29
CA VAL A 73 20.96 6.99 10.85
C VAL A 73 21.45 7.31 9.45
N TYR A 74 20.53 7.30 8.50
CA TYR A 74 20.79 7.64 7.13
C TYR A 74 20.31 9.05 6.81
N THR A 75 21.10 9.79 6.03
CA THR A 75 20.70 11.10 5.47
C THR A 75 19.99 10.98 4.11
N SER A 76 19.97 9.78 3.53
CA SER A 76 19.35 9.48 2.23
C SER A 76 18.47 8.24 2.35
N LEU A 77 17.26 8.33 1.81
CA LEU A 77 16.32 7.21 1.77
C LEU A 77 16.82 6.10 0.83
N GLY A 78 17.39 6.48 -0.32
CA GLY A 78 17.95 5.51 -1.27
C GLY A 78 19.03 4.65 -0.61
N ARG A 79 19.97 5.29 0.10
CA ARG A 79 21.04 4.58 0.81
C ARG A 79 20.51 3.66 1.92
N ALA A 80 19.54 4.12 2.71
CA ALA A 80 18.91 3.30 3.74
C ALA A 80 18.25 2.05 3.14
N ILE A 81 17.60 2.20 1.99
CA ILE A 81 16.99 1.08 1.26
C ILE A 81 18.08 0.15 0.76
N ASP A 82 19.14 0.64 0.13
CA ASP A 82 20.19 -0.22 -0.42
C ASP A 82 20.87 -1.07 0.65
N GLU A 83 21.19 -0.49 1.81
CA GLU A 83 21.93 -1.15 2.88
C GLU A 83 21.07 -2.07 3.77
N CYS A 84 19.76 -1.79 3.93
CA CYS A 84 18.95 -2.57 4.85
C CYS A 84 18.69 -4.01 4.37
N PRO A 85 18.57 -5.00 5.26
CA PRO A 85 18.17 -6.35 4.86
C PRO A 85 16.69 -6.37 4.38
N PRO A 86 16.28 -7.35 3.58
CA PRO A 86 14.87 -7.58 3.29
C PRO A 86 14.02 -7.67 4.57
N TYR A 87 12.82 -7.11 4.52
CA TYR A 87 11.86 -6.94 5.63
C TYR A 87 12.30 -5.99 6.74
N ALA A 88 13.39 -5.22 6.54
CA ALA A 88 13.75 -4.15 7.45
C ALA A 88 12.68 -3.06 7.53
N ARG A 89 12.68 -2.35 8.66
CA ARG A 89 11.83 -1.20 8.91
C ARG A 89 12.67 0.08 8.85
N ILE A 90 12.33 0.95 7.92
CA ILE A 90 12.89 2.29 7.76
C ILE A 90 11.86 3.27 8.32
N MET A 91 12.23 3.96 9.40
CA MET A 91 11.42 5.00 9.99
C MET A 91 11.92 6.36 9.52
N LEU A 92 11.07 7.10 8.83
CA LEU A 92 11.40 8.43 8.34
C LEU A 92 11.17 9.47 9.44
N SER A 93 12.16 10.33 9.62
CA SER A 93 11.99 11.58 10.36
C SER A 93 11.15 12.56 9.54
N PRO A 94 10.43 13.50 10.19
CA PRO A 94 9.72 14.56 9.49
C PRO A 94 10.68 15.38 8.61
N GLY A 95 10.17 15.87 7.48
CA GLY A 95 10.95 16.65 6.52
C GLY A 95 10.73 16.24 5.06
N GLU A 96 11.49 16.89 4.17
CA GLU A 96 11.46 16.65 2.73
C GLU A 96 12.68 15.82 2.28
N PHE A 97 12.41 14.74 1.54
CA PHE A 97 13.41 13.87 0.93
C PHE A 97 13.34 14.04 -0.59
N ARG A 98 14.28 14.79 -1.17
CA ARG A 98 14.35 15.09 -2.60
C ARG A 98 15.23 14.08 -3.34
N GLU A 99 14.70 12.87 -3.53
CA GLU A 99 15.44 11.72 -4.04
C GLU A 99 14.59 10.89 -5.00
N ALA A 100 15.22 10.30 -6.02
CA ALA A 100 14.61 9.26 -6.84
C ALA A 100 15.00 7.91 -6.24
N VAL A 101 14.02 7.18 -5.72
CA VAL A 101 14.26 5.97 -4.92
C VAL A 101 13.70 4.74 -5.62
N VAL A 102 14.50 3.67 -5.63
CA VAL A 102 14.10 2.37 -6.20
C VAL A 102 13.92 1.34 -5.10
N VAL A 103 12.75 0.71 -5.06
CA VAL A 103 12.42 -0.38 -4.13
C VAL A 103 12.41 -1.70 -4.88
N SER A 104 13.39 -2.55 -4.61
CA SER A 104 13.60 -3.85 -5.27
C SER A 104 13.59 -5.05 -4.32
N LYS A 105 13.28 -4.82 -3.03
CA LYS A 105 13.20 -5.86 -1.99
C LYS A 105 12.02 -5.58 -1.06
N PRO A 106 11.49 -6.58 -0.33
CA PRO A 106 10.45 -6.32 0.66
C PRO A 106 11.04 -5.49 1.79
N LEU A 107 10.32 -4.49 2.27
CA LEU A 107 10.71 -3.62 3.38
C LEU A 107 9.50 -2.83 3.89
N TYR A 108 9.66 -2.14 5.01
CA TYR A 108 8.62 -1.31 5.60
C TYR A 108 9.11 0.14 5.74
N ILE A 109 8.53 1.08 4.98
CA ILE A 109 8.81 2.51 5.10
C ILE A 109 7.61 3.15 5.80
N CYS A 110 7.88 3.81 6.93
CA CYS A 110 6.83 4.49 7.67
C CYS A 110 7.33 5.79 8.30
N THR A 111 6.41 6.71 8.54
CA THR A 111 6.64 7.86 9.41
C THR A 111 6.50 7.48 10.88
N SER A 112 7.10 8.28 11.76
CA SER A 112 6.82 8.16 13.19
C SER A 112 5.35 8.54 13.47
N PRO A 113 4.60 7.76 14.27
CA PRO A 113 3.23 8.12 14.64
C PRO A 113 3.15 9.40 15.49
N SER A 114 4.27 9.81 16.09
CA SER A 114 4.39 11.04 16.88
C SER A 114 4.89 12.24 16.07
N ALA A 115 5.04 12.11 14.75
CA ALA A 115 5.48 13.20 13.89
C ALA A 115 4.40 14.31 13.86
N SER A 116 4.78 15.52 14.28
CA SER A 116 3.92 16.70 14.18
C SER A 116 3.88 17.29 12.77
N GLU A 117 4.89 16.98 11.96
CA GLU A 117 5.08 17.48 10.60
C GLU A 117 5.01 16.33 9.58
N PRO A 118 4.55 16.59 8.35
CA PRO A 118 4.50 15.59 7.32
C PRO A 118 5.92 15.16 6.90
N THR A 119 6.03 13.91 6.46
CA THR A 119 7.20 13.44 5.71
C THR A 119 6.85 13.40 4.24
N ILE A 120 7.64 14.09 3.42
CA ILE A 120 7.39 14.27 1.99
C ILE A 120 8.56 13.67 1.21
N ILE A 121 8.27 12.75 0.29
CA ILE A 121 9.22 12.20 -0.67
C ILE A 121 8.95 12.86 -2.01
N ILE A 122 9.94 13.53 -2.58
CA ILE A 122 9.82 14.31 -3.81
C ILE A 122 10.84 13.80 -4.82
N GLY A 123 10.37 13.40 -6.00
CA GLY A 123 11.26 13.01 -7.09
C GLY A 123 12.00 14.23 -7.64
N PRO A 124 13.30 14.14 -7.96
CA PRO A 124 13.99 15.21 -8.68
C PRO A 124 13.41 15.36 -10.10
N ASP A 125 13.66 16.50 -10.75
CA ASP A 125 13.12 16.81 -12.07
C ASP A 125 13.39 15.68 -13.09
N GLY A 126 12.32 15.22 -13.74
CA GLY A 126 12.37 14.16 -14.75
C GLY A 126 12.60 12.75 -14.19
N LYS A 127 12.50 12.54 -12.88
CA LYS A 127 12.58 11.19 -12.27
C LYS A 127 11.45 10.96 -11.28
N ASP A 128 10.90 9.75 -11.32
CA ASP A 128 9.86 9.34 -10.39
C ASP A 128 10.39 9.31 -8.95
N ALA A 129 9.58 9.74 -7.97
CA ALA A 129 10.00 9.79 -6.58
C ALA A 129 10.23 8.38 -6.01
N LEU A 130 9.26 7.48 -6.23
CA LEU A 130 9.36 6.06 -5.85
C LEU A 130 9.13 5.16 -7.06
N THR A 131 10.07 4.27 -7.34
CA THR A 131 9.93 3.21 -8.36
C THR A 131 9.99 1.82 -7.72
N PHE A 132 8.95 1.02 -7.91
CA PHE A 132 8.89 -0.37 -7.44
C PHE A 132 9.19 -1.35 -8.59
N LEU A 133 10.16 -2.22 -8.37
CA LEU A 133 10.63 -3.23 -9.33
C LEU A 133 10.32 -4.66 -8.85
N ASP A 134 10.74 -5.65 -9.63
CA ASP A 134 10.70 -7.04 -9.21
C ASP A 134 11.44 -7.22 -7.87
N GLY A 135 10.91 -8.10 -7.02
CA GLY A 135 11.44 -8.34 -5.67
C GLY A 135 10.82 -7.50 -4.55
N CYS A 136 10.03 -6.47 -4.84
CA CYS A 136 9.36 -5.66 -3.80
C CYS A 136 8.10 -6.32 -3.18
N GLN A 137 8.01 -7.65 -3.17
CA GLN A 137 6.78 -8.35 -2.80
C GLN A 137 6.46 -8.18 -1.32
N GLY A 138 5.38 -7.46 -0.98
CA GLY A 138 5.05 -7.10 0.40
C GLY A 138 5.82 -5.90 0.95
N ALA A 139 6.52 -5.13 0.10
CA ALA A 139 7.01 -3.81 0.49
C ALA A 139 5.83 -2.93 0.92
N THR A 140 5.91 -2.29 2.08
CA THR A 140 4.83 -1.49 2.65
C THR A 140 5.28 -0.06 2.88
N ILE A 141 4.47 0.89 2.41
CA ILE A 141 4.65 2.32 2.58
C ILE A 141 3.47 2.85 3.39
N GLN A 142 3.74 3.51 4.52
CA GLN A 142 2.70 3.99 5.43
C GLN A 142 2.93 5.42 5.91
N GLY A 143 1.88 6.24 5.87
CA GLY A 143 1.86 7.53 6.57
C GLY A 143 2.75 8.61 5.95
N VAL A 144 3.15 8.45 4.69
CA VAL A 144 4.00 9.39 3.95
C VAL A 144 3.22 10.13 2.88
N THR A 145 3.70 11.31 2.52
CA THR A 145 3.31 12.03 1.32
C THR A 145 4.35 11.81 0.23
N VAL A 146 3.92 11.49 -0.99
CA VAL A 146 4.79 11.33 -2.16
C VAL A 146 4.35 12.30 -3.24
N GLN A 147 5.25 13.17 -3.68
CA GLN A 147 5.00 14.21 -4.66
C GLN A 147 5.84 14.00 -5.92
N GLU A 148 5.23 14.26 -7.06
CA GLU A 148 5.89 14.37 -8.34
C GLU A 148 6.58 15.74 -8.47
N SER A 149 7.66 15.76 -9.24
CA SER A 149 8.16 16.99 -9.88
C SER A 149 7.53 17.17 -11.26
N ASN A 150 7.71 18.36 -11.85
CA ASN A 150 7.08 18.85 -13.09
C ASN A 150 6.86 17.82 -14.21
N THR A 151 7.82 16.93 -14.47
CA THR A 151 7.80 15.99 -15.60
C THR A 151 7.87 14.52 -15.20
N SER A 152 7.60 14.22 -13.93
CA SER A 152 7.74 12.87 -13.35
C SER A 152 6.43 12.31 -12.84
N VAL A 153 6.44 11.07 -12.35
CA VAL A 153 5.34 10.49 -11.58
C VAL A 153 5.75 10.38 -10.11
N GLY A 154 4.83 10.62 -9.17
CA GLY A 154 5.12 10.46 -7.75
C GLY A 154 5.51 9.01 -7.43
N VAL A 155 4.66 8.06 -7.82
CA VAL A 155 4.91 6.62 -7.61
C VAL A 155 4.72 5.84 -8.92
N THR A 156 5.75 5.09 -9.31
CA THR A 156 5.67 4.13 -10.41
C THR A 156 5.84 2.70 -9.89
N VAL A 157 4.87 1.82 -10.18
CA VAL A 157 4.92 0.40 -9.84
C VAL A 157 5.05 -0.43 -11.12
N LYS A 158 6.25 -0.93 -11.41
CA LYS A 158 6.53 -1.71 -12.63
C LYS A 158 6.33 -3.21 -12.42
N ALA A 159 6.52 -3.68 -11.18
CA ALA A 159 6.27 -5.06 -10.80
C ALA A 159 6.06 -5.21 -9.28
N GLY A 160 5.75 -6.43 -8.84
CA GLY A 160 5.50 -6.77 -7.43
C GLY A 160 4.10 -6.40 -6.94
N ASN A 161 3.90 -6.49 -5.62
CA ASN A 161 2.63 -6.20 -4.94
C ASN A 161 2.85 -5.34 -3.68
N PRO A 162 3.38 -4.10 -3.85
CA PRO A 162 3.57 -3.21 -2.71
C PRO A 162 2.22 -2.78 -2.10
N VAL A 163 2.26 -2.44 -0.82
CA VAL A 163 1.12 -1.97 -0.03
C VAL A 163 1.33 -0.51 0.31
N PHE A 164 0.36 0.33 -0.04
CA PHE A 164 0.29 1.74 0.30
C PHE A 164 -0.86 1.93 1.28
N HIS A 165 -0.57 2.42 2.49
CA HIS A 165 -1.56 2.55 3.55
C HIS A 165 -1.50 3.92 4.20
N LYS A 166 -2.62 4.66 4.21
CA LYS A 166 -2.66 6.02 4.76
C LYS A 166 -1.59 6.93 4.15
N VAL A 167 -1.42 6.86 2.83
CA VAL A 167 -0.48 7.71 2.10
C VAL A 167 -1.23 8.77 1.29
N HIS A 168 -0.54 9.87 0.98
CA HIS A 168 -0.98 10.84 0.00
C HIS A 168 -0.01 10.82 -1.18
N ILE A 169 -0.50 10.59 -2.40
CA ILE A 169 0.32 10.46 -3.61
C ILE A 169 -0.20 11.46 -4.66
N SER A 170 0.66 12.33 -5.20
CA SER A 170 0.25 13.25 -6.27
C SER A 170 -0.13 12.50 -7.55
N SER A 171 0.71 11.57 -7.99
CA SER A 171 0.42 10.75 -9.16
C SER A 171 0.98 9.34 -9.00
N MET A 172 0.22 8.36 -9.46
CA MET A 172 0.56 6.95 -9.39
C MET A 172 0.38 6.29 -10.75
N HIS A 173 1.43 5.64 -11.23
CA HIS A 173 1.41 4.84 -12.45
C HIS A 173 1.72 3.37 -12.14
N VAL A 174 0.71 2.52 -12.31
CA VAL A 174 0.78 1.07 -12.10
C VAL A 174 0.84 0.39 -13.46
N GLN A 175 1.90 -0.38 -13.71
CA GLN A 175 2.15 -1.00 -15.01
C GLN A 175 2.84 -2.37 -14.93
N GLY A 176 2.87 -3.10 -16.04
CA GLY A 176 3.60 -4.36 -16.16
C GLY A 176 3.05 -5.49 -15.28
N LYS A 177 3.92 -6.18 -14.54
CA LYS A 177 3.51 -7.33 -13.70
C LYS A 177 3.03 -6.92 -12.30
N SER A 178 2.72 -5.64 -12.11
CA SER A 178 2.38 -5.11 -10.80
C SER A 178 0.94 -5.40 -10.39
N SER A 179 0.74 -5.58 -9.08
CA SER A 179 -0.56 -5.76 -8.42
C SER A 179 -0.58 -5.11 -7.03
N PRO A 180 -0.47 -3.77 -6.94
CA PRO A 180 -0.37 -3.09 -5.66
C PRO A 180 -1.68 -3.13 -4.87
N SER A 181 -1.58 -2.87 -3.57
CA SER A 181 -2.72 -2.57 -2.69
C SER A 181 -2.65 -1.13 -2.22
N VAL A 182 -3.66 -0.31 -2.53
CA VAL A 182 -3.78 1.10 -2.12
C VAL A 182 -4.95 1.23 -1.17
N LEU A 183 -4.67 1.49 0.10
CA LEU A 183 -5.63 1.36 1.20
C LEU A 183 -5.70 2.65 2.00
N LYS A 184 -6.90 3.17 2.26
CA LYS A 184 -7.11 4.36 3.11
C LYS A 184 -6.22 5.55 2.69
N SER A 185 -6.01 5.70 1.38
CA SER A 185 -5.03 6.63 0.82
C SER A 185 -5.72 7.67 -0.05
N SER A 186 -5.00 8.74 -0.38
CA SER A 186 -5.44 9.75 -1.34
C SER A 186 -4.46 9.76 -2.51
N VAL A 187 -4.96 9.66 -3.73
CA VAL A 187 -4.12 9.68 -4.95
C VAL A 187 -4.72 10.67 -5.93
N ASN A 188 -3.99 11.72 -6.35
CA ASN A 188 -4.63 12.72 -7.22
C ASN A 188 -4.86 12.14 -8.63
N THR A 189 -3.83 11.54 -9.23
CA THR A 189 -3.99 10.86 -10.53
C THR A 189 -3.55 9.41 -10.43
N LEU A 190 -4.46 8.47 -10.71
CA LEU A 190 -4.14 7.04 -10.81
C LEU A 190 -4.23 6.57 -12.27
N LYS A 191 -3.13 6.03 -12.79
CA LYS A 191 -3.08 5.33 -14.07
C LYS A 191 -2.70 3.87 -13.86
N VAL A 192 -3.52 2.96 -14.37
CA VAL A 192 -3.28 1.51 -14.34
C VAL A 192 -3.22 1.03 -15.78
N GLU A 193 -2.02 0.90 -16.35
CA GLU A 193 -1.83 0.59 -17.78
C GLU A 193 -0.99 -0.68 -17.94
N ASP A 194 -1.50 -1.68 -18.65
CA ASP A 194 -0.85 -2.97 -18.87
C ASP A 194 -0.42 -3.69 -17.57
N ALA A 195 -1.02 -3.32 -16.43
CA ALA A 195 -0.76 -3.92 -15.13
C ALA A 195 -1.47 -5.26 -14.95
N ALA A 196 -0.94 -6.14 -14.09
CA ALA A 196 -1.56 -7.39 -13.68
C ALA A 196 -2.79 -7.20 -12.76
N GLY A 197 -3.07 -5.97 -12.34
CA GLY A 197 -4.27 -5.58 -11.59
C GLY A 197 -3.91 -4.77 -10.35
N GLY A 198 -4.72 -4.90 -9.29
CA GLY A 198 -4.49 -4.23 -8.02
C GLY A 198 -5.75 -4.19 -7.15
N THR A 199 -5.57 -3.87 -5.87
CA THR A 199 -6.69 -3.58 -4.96
C THR A 199 -6.60 -2.14 -4.51
N TYR A 200 -7.68 -1.40 -4.67
CA TYR A 200 -7.81 0.01 -4.31
C TYR A 200 -9.01 0.07 -3.38
N ALA A 201 -8.82 0.38 -2.10
CA ALA A 201 -9.91 0.32 -1.14
C ALA A 201 -9.91 1.48 -0.14
N SER A 202 -11.11 1.96 0.18
CA SER A 202 -11.33 3.05 1.14
C SER A 202 -10.48 4.28 0.84
N SER A 203 -10.20 4.53 -0.44
CA SER A 203 -9.27 5.57 -0.89
C SER A 203 -10.00 6.64 -1.70
N THR A 204 -9.41 7.82 -1.76
CA THR A 204 -9.91 8.96 -2.54
C THR A 204 -9.04 9.17 -3.77
N PHE A 205 -9.66 9.35 -4.93
CA PHE A 205 -9.00 9.61 -6.21
C PHE A 205 -9.51 10.91 -6.84
N GLU A 206 -8.66 11.91 -7.06
CA GLU A 206 -9.06 13.26 -7.49
C GLU A 206 -8.01 13.96 -8.34
N SER A 207 -8.27 14.18 -9.64
CA SER A 207 -7.27 14.84 -10.50
C SER A 207 -7.66 16.30 -10.79
N PRO A 208 -6.85 17.28 -10.36
CA PRO A 208 -7.13 18.69 -10.68
C PRO A 208 -6.90 19.03 -12.16
N GLU A 209 -6.20 18.16 -12.90
CA GLU A 209 -5.69 18.49 -14.23
C GLU A 209 -6.12 17.50 -15.32
N SER A 210 -6.63 16.32 -14.97
CA SER A 210 -6.94 15.27 -15.95
C SER A 210 -8.05 14.34 -15.46
N VAL A 211 -8.05 13.09 -15.92
CA VAL A 211 -8.92 12.02 -15.40
C VAL A 211 -8.38 11.50 -14.07
N ALA A 212 -9.21 11.44 -13.03
CA ALA A 212 -8.79 10.97 -11.70
C ALA A 212 -8.29 9.51 -11.72
N VAL A 213 -9.02 8.62 -12.39
CA VAL A 213 -8.64 7.21 -12.54
C VAL A 213 -8.70 6.77 -14.00
N THR A 214 -7.58 6.29 -14.54
CA THR A 214 -7.49 5.63 -15.86
C THR A 214 -7.13 4.16 -15.69
N VAL A 215 -7.94 3.25 -16.23
CA VAL A 215 -7.71 1.80 -16.16
C VAL A 215 -7.69 1.19 -17.56
N ARG A 216 -6.51 0.70 -17.94
CA ARG A 216 -6.18 -0.10 -19.13
C ARG A 216 -5.39 -1.34 -18.72
N SER A 217 -5.90 -2.07 -17.75
CA SER A 217 -5.21 -3.23 -17.16
C SER A 217 -5.45 -4.50 -17.99
N THR A 218 -4.46 -5.40 -18.00
CA THR A 218 -4.58 -6.76 -18.54
C THR A 218 -5.05 -7.77 -17.50
N GLY A 219 -5.10 -7.37 -16.23
CA GLY A 219 -5.55 -8.20 -15.11
C GLY A 219 -6.75 -7.62 -14.37
N HIS A 220 -6.96 -8.10 -13.14
CA HIS A 220 -8.13 -7.75 -12.34
C HIS A 220 -7.81 -6.60 -11.39
N SER A 221 -8.41 -5.44 -11.63
CA SER A 221 -8.39 -4.31 -10.69
C SER A 221 -9.67 -4.28 -9.88
N ALA A 222 -9.55 -4.26 -8.55
CA ALA A 222 -10.68 -4.15 -7.64
C ALA A 222 -10.66 -2.79 -6.95
N PHE A 223 -11.73 -2.02 -7.12
CA PHE A 223 -12.00 -0.77 -6.45
C PHE A 223 -13.12 -1.03 -5.45
N VAL A 224 -12.89 -0.83 -4.15
CA VAL A 224 -13.85 -1.18 -3.09
C VAL A 224 -14.01 0.01 -2.14
N MET A 225 -15.22 0.54 -2.03
CA MET A 225 -15.52 1.67 -1.13
C MET A 225 -14.62 2.89 -1.35
N ASN A 226 -14.34 3.24 -2.61
CA ASN A 226 -13.54 4.41 -2.93
C ASN A 226 -14.40 5.61 -3.26
N THR A 227 -13.84 6.80 -3.03
CA THR A 227 -14.38 8.06 -3.55
C THR A 227 -13.58 8.43 -4.78
N ILE A 228 -14.23 8.56 -5.94
CA ILE A 228 -13.60 9.06 -7.17
C ILE A 228 -14.22 10.43 -7.46
N GLY A 229 -13.46 11.48 -7.17
CA GLY A 229 -13.90 12.86 -7.38
C GLY A 229 -13.83 13.31 -8.84
N PRO A 230 -14.25 14.55 -9.12
CA PRO A 230 -14.22 15.10 -10.47
C PRO A 230 -12.79 15.32 -10.94
N GLY A 231 -12.55 15.02 -12.21
CA GLY A 231 -11.37 15.48 -12.94
C GLY A 231 -11.78 16.37 -14.11
N THR A 232 -10.89 17.24 -14.59
CA THR A 232 -11.18 18.19 -15.69
C THR A 232 -11.60 17.48 -16.97
N SER A 233 -11.12 16.24 -17.16
CA SER A 233 -11.39 15.39 -18.32
C SER A 233 -12.32 14.21 -18.00
N GLY A 234 -12.86 14.16 -16.77
CA GLY A 234 -13.70 13.06 -16.26
C GLY A 234 -13.17 12.45 -14.96
N SER A 235 -14.00 11.68 -14.27
CA SER A 235 -13.62 11.00 -13.01
C SER A 235 -12.94 9.65 -13.26
N LEU A 236 -13.49 8.85 -14.17
CA LEU A 236 -13.06 7.48 -14.42
C LEU A 236 -13.08 7.18 -15.91
N LEU A 237 -11.96 6.68 -16.42
CA LEU A 237 -11.82 6.16 -17.79
C LEU A 237 -11.38 4.69 -17.73
N VAL A 238 -12.23 3.80 -18.23
CA VAL A 238 -11.90 2.37 -18.39
C VAL A 238 -11.85 2.06 -19.87
N SER A 239 -10.71 1.56 -20.35
CA SER A 239 -10.58 1.15 -21.76
C SER A 239 -9.60 -0.02 -21.93
N GLY A 240 -9.56 -0.60 -23.13
CA GLY A 240 -8.69 -1.74 -23.47
C GLY A 240 -9.40 -3.09 -23.46
N LYS A 241 -8.92 -4.01 -24.30
CA LYS A 241 -9.50 -5.35 -24.46
C LYS A 241 -9.17 -6.20 -23.23
N GLY A 242 -10.20 -6.77 -22.59
CA GLY A 242 -10.02 -7.63 -21.41
C GLY A 242 -9.92 -6.86 -20.08
N CYS A 243 -10.00 -5.53 -20.11
CA CYS A 243 -10.11 -4.72 -18.90
C CYS A 243 -11.44 -5.04 -18.20
N ASN A 244 -11.38 -5.62 -17.00
CA ASN A 244 -12.54 -6.02 -16.22
C ASN A 244 -12.42 -5.53 -14.77
N PRO A 245 -12.45 -4.19 -14.56
CA PRO A 245 -12.41 -3.65 -13.22
C PRO A 245 -13.70 -4.00 -12.47
N ARG A 246 -13.56 -4.30 -11.19
CA ARG A 246 -14.68 -4.46 -10.26
C ARG A 246 -14.77 -3.22 -9.39
N PHE A 247 -15.95 -2.62 -9.31
CA PHE A 247 -16.26 -1.45 -8.48
C PHE A 247 -17.27 -1.84 -7.39
#